data_AF-A0A376AKD2-F1
#
_entry.id   AF-A0A376AKD2-F1
#
_cell.length_a   1.000
_cell.length_b   1.000
_cell.length_c   1.000
_cell.angle_alpha   90.00
_cell.angle_beta   90.00
_cell.angle_gamma   90.00
#
_symmetry.space_group_name_H-M   'P 1'
#
loop_
_entity.id
_entity.type
_entity.pdbx_description
1 polymer ?
#
loop_
_entity_poly.entity_id
_entity_poly.type
_entity_poly.pdbx_seq_one_letter_code
_entity_poly.pdbx_strand_id
1 'polypeptide(L)'
;MTSLVVQDLFGGEILKTQVPGGTHFYNCIGSARLDLTISQFDQSVTFDDALSSRAEALADTSLEQYFLLRRRLGSIVNAGSFHEAERT
;
A
#
# COMPACT_ATOMS: atom_id res chain seq x y z
N MET A 1 1.26 5.07 4.07
CA MET A 1 1.18 5.84 2.79
C MET A 1 0.92 4.96 1.56
N THR A 2 1.78 4.01 1.21
CA THR A 2 1.58 3.07 0.08
C THR A 2 0.29 2.27 0.24
N SER A 3 -0.05 1.89 1.47
CA SER A 3 -1.28 1.18 1.81
C SER A 3 -2.57 1.91 1.40
N LEU A 4 -2.58 3.24 1.47
CA LEU A 4 -3.71 4.07 1.04
C LEU A 4 -3.87 4.03 -0.48
N VAL A 5 -2.75 4.13 -1.21
CA VAL A 5 -2.77 4.14 -2.68
C VAL A 5 -3.14 2.77 -3.23
N VAL A 6 -2.62 1.69 -2.62
CA VAL A 6 -3.01 0.33 -2.97
C VAL A 6 -4.50 0.12 -2.73
N GLN A 7 -5.04 0.56 -1.57
CA GLN A 7 -6.47 0.45 -1.31
C GLN A 7 -7.31 1.23 -2.33
N ASP A 8 -6.85 2.40 -2.75
CA ASP A 8 -7.53 3.21 -3.77
C ASP A 8 -7.58 2.53 -5.15
N LEU A 9 -6.54 1.79 -5.52
CA LEU A 9 -6.40 1.18 -6.84
C LEU A 9 -6.99 -0.24 -6.90
N PHE A 10 -6.88 -1.00 -5.82
CA PHE A 10 -7.19 -2.43 -5.80
C PHE A 10 -8.21 -2.83 -4.73
N GLY A 11 -8.64 -1.90 -3.88
CA GLY A 11 -9.54 -2.19 -2.75
C GLY A 11 -8.83 -2.92 -1.59
N GLY A 12 -9.59 -3.73 -0.86
CA GLY A 12 -9.09 -4.49 0.28
C GLY A 12 -9.01 -3.69 1.59
N GLU A 13 -8.45 -4.33 2.60
CA GLU A 13 -8.32 -3.82 3.96
C GLU A 13 -6.94 -3.18 4.18
N ILE A 14 -6.88 -2.18 5.05
CA ILE A 14 -5.61 -1.67 5.58
C ILE A 14 -5.39 -2.37 6.91
N LEU A 15 -4.24 -3.02 7.02
CA LEU A 15 -3.76 -3.64 8.24
C LEU A 15 -2.57 -2.87 8.79
N LYS A 16 -2.28 -3.08 10.06
CA LYS A 16 -1.14 -2.48 10.75
C LYS A 16 -0.47 -3.48 11.68
N THR A 17 0.81 -3.25 11.89
CA THR A 17 1.63 -3.95 12.89
C THR A 17 2.54 -2.94 13.58
N GLN A 18 2.95 -3.22 14.82
CA GLN A 18 3.94 -2.38 15.48
C GLN A 18 5.36 -2.78 15.08
N VAL A 19 6.17 -1.78 14.75
CA VAL A 19 7.59 -1.95 14.42
C VAL A 19 8.44 -0.99 15.26
N PRO A 20 9.75 -1.24 15.40
CA PRO A 20 10.64 -0.23 15.96
C PRO A 20 10.51 1.08 15.16
N GLY A 21 10.10 2.17 15.83
CA GLY A 21 9.92 3.48 15.20
C GLY A 21 8.47 3.85 14.88
N GLY A 22 7.49 2.97 15.09
CA GLY A 22 6.08 3.34 15.00
C GLY A 22 5.16 2.25 14.46
N THR A 23 4.05 2.68 13.90
CA THR A 23 3.06 1.78 13.27
C THR A 23 3.38 1.62 11.79
N HIS A 24 3.48 0.39 11.33
CA HIS A 24 3.64 0.08 9.91
C HIS A 24 2.31 -0.34 9.30
N PHE A 25 1.97 0.20 8.12
CA PHE A 25 0.70 -0.06 7.44
C PHE A 25 0.90 -0.79 6.12
N TYR A 26 0.07 -1.81 5.88
CA TYR A 26 0.07 -2.64 4.67
C TYR A 26 -1.36 -3.05 4.31
N ASN A 27 -1.55 -3.86 3.27
CA ASN A 27 -2.87 -4.27 2.81
C ASN A 27 -3.13 -5.76 2.93
N CYS A 28 -4.40 -6.11 3.03
CA CYS A 28 -4.91 -7.44 2.72
C CYS A 28 -5.90 -7.34 1.57
N ILE A 29 -5.67 -8.08 0.49
CA ILE A 29 -6.55 -8.16 -0.67
C ILE A 29 -6.97 -9.62 -0.82
N GLY A 30 -8.25 -9.89 -0.55
CA GLY A 30 -8.74 -11.27 -0.42
C GLY A 30 -8.06 -11.96 0.77
N SER A 31 -7.27 -13.01 0.51
CA SER A 31 -6.49 -13.72 1.52
C SER A 31 -4.98 -13.41 1.46
N ALA A 32 -4.57 -12.47 0.61
CA ALA A 32 -3.16 -12.18 0.37
C ALA A 32 -2.73 -10.90 1.10
N ARG A 33 -1.67 -11.01 1.91
CA ARG A 33 -0.97 -9.85 2.48
C ARG A 33 -0.12 -9.20 1.39
N LEU A 34 -0.28 -7.90 1.21
CA LEU A 34 0.51 -7.10 0.26
C LEU A 34 1.17 -5.93 1.00
N ASP A 35 2.50 -5.93 0.97
CA ASP A 35 3.33 -4.85 1.50
C ASP A 35 4.41 -4.48 0.49
N LEU A 36 4.23 -3.34 -0.18
CA LEU A 36 5.15 -2.84 -1.20
C LEU A 36 6.46 -2.26 -0.61
N THR A 37 6.55 -2.22 0.72
CA THR A 37 7.60 -1.54 1.47
C THR A 37 8.31 -2.47 2.46
N ILE A 38 7.99 -3.77 2.45
CA ILE A 38 8.57 -4.75 3.40
C ILE A 38 10.10 -4.82 3.31
N SER A 39 10.69 -4.55 2.15
CA SER A 39 12.14 -4.54 1.95
C SER A 39 12.84 -3.32 2.55
N GLN A 40 12.10 -2.35 3.10
CA GLN A 40 12.68 -1.20 3.80
C GLN A 40 13.13 -1.54 5.22
N PHE A 41 12.74 -2.70 5.75
CA PHE A 41 13.15 -3.16 7.07
C PHE A 41 14.41 -4.02 6.97
N ASP A 42 15.43 -3.65 7.75
CA ASP A 42 16.66 -4.44 7.88
C ASP A 42 16.44 -5.76 8.66
N GLN A 43 15.30 -5.86 9.35
CA GLN A 43 14.91 -7.00 10.17
C GLN A 43 13.56 -7.55 9.73
N SER A 44 13.31 -8.83 10.02
CA SER A 44 12.02 -9.45 9.75
C SER A 44 10.93 -8.76 10.57
N VAL A 45 9.85 -8.33 9.89
CA VAL A 45 8.67 -7.76 10.52
C VAL A 45 7.75 -8.88 10.99
N THR A 46 7.33 -8.82 12.25
CA THR A 46 6.20 -9.64 12.74
C THR A 46 4.91 -8.90 12.38
N PHE A 47 3.96 -9.62 11.78
CA PHE A 47 2.70 -9.04 11.32
C PHE A 47 1.58 -9.36 12.31
N ASP A 48 1.11 -8.33 13.02
CA ASP A 48 -0.02 -8.44 13.94
C ASP A 48 -1.37 -8.55 13.22
N ASP A 49 -1.43 -8.10 11.95
CA ASP A 49 -2.64 -8.05 11.12
C ASP A 49 -3.82 -7.33 11.80
N ALA A 50 -3.52 -6.30 12.59
CA ALA A 50 -4.55 -5.48 13.21
C ALA A 50 -5.24 -4.60 12.16
N LEU A 51 -6.58 -4.55 12.17
CA LEU A 51 -7.33 -3.66 11.27
C LEU A 51 -6.99 -2.19 11.54
N SER A 52 -6.89 -1.41 10.46
CA SER A 52 -6.63 0.01 10.50
C SER A 52 -7.65 0.78 9.68
N SER A 53 -7.93 2.01 10.08
CA SER A 53 -8.77 2.92 9.30
C SER A 53 -7.93 3.74 8.32
N ARG A 54 -8.57 4.21 7.24
CA ARG A 54 -7.94 5.17 6.32
C ARG A 54 -7.52 6.45 7.02
N ALA A 55 -8.32 6.94 7.97
CA ALA A 55 -8.02 8.16 8.72
C ALA A 55 -6.74 8.00 9.55
N GLU A 56 -6.55 6.83 10.17
CA GLU A 56 -5.34 6.51 10.92
C GLU A 56 -4.11 6.43 10.01
N ALA A 57 -4.20 5.71 8.88
CA ALA A 57 -3.09 5.62 7.94
C ALA A 57 -2.76 6.96 7.24
N LEU A 58 -3.74 7.87 7.12
CA LEU A 58 -3.55 9.23 6.61
C LEU A 58 -2.86 10.15 7.61
N ALA A 59 -3.12 9.97 8.91
CA ALA A 59 -2.50 10.76 9.97
C ALA A 59 -0.97 10.53 10.05
N ASP A 60 -0.49 9.39 9.55
CA ASP A 60 0.92 9.00 9.51
C ASP A 60 1.68 9.49 8.26
N THR A 61 1.04 10.27 7.38
CA THR A 61 1.67 10.77 6.15
C THR A 61 1.22 12.20 5.82
N SER A 62 1.90 12.85 4.87
CA SER A 62 1.42 14.13 4.34
C SER A 62 0.50 13.91 3.13
N LEU A 63 -0.54 14.74 3.02
CA LEU A 63 -1.44 14.71 1.85
C LEU A 63 -0.68 14.92 0.53
N GLU A 64 0.36 15.75 0.54
CA GLU A 64 1.22 15.99 -0.63
C GLU A 64 1.91 14.70 -1.09
N GLN A 65 2.54 13.98 -0.16
CA GLN A 65 3.19 12.71 -0.45
C GLN A 65 2.18 11.71 -1.01
N TYR A 66 1.02 11.57 -0.37
CA TYR A 66 -0.06 10.71 -0.82
C TYR A 66 -0.48 11.01 -2.26
N PHE A 67 -0.79 12.27 -2.59
CA PHE A 67 -1.22 12.65 -3.94
C PHE A 67 -0.14 12.44 -4.99
N LEU A 68 1.12 12.71 -4.65
CA LEU A 68 2.25 12.48 -5.57
C LEU A 68 2.39 10.99 -5.90
N LEU A 69 2.34 10.12 -4.89
CA LEU A 69 2.46 8.68 -5.09
C LEU A 69 1.27 8.11 -5.85
N ARG A 70 0.05 8.52 -5.50
CA ARG A 70 -1.18 8.13 -6.20
C ARG A 70 -1.12 8.47 -7.68
N ARG A 71 -0.66 9.68 -8.02
CA ARG A 71 -0.50 10.10 -9.43
C ARG A 71 0.49 9.22 -10.17
N ARG A 72 1.67 8.95 -9.58
CA ARG A 72 2.71 8.14 -10.21
C ARG A 72 2.27 6.69 -10.43
N LEU A 73 1.70 6.05 -9.42
CA LEU A 73 1.23 4.67 -9.54
C LEU A 73 0.02 4.55 -10.47
N GLY A 74 -0.92 5.48 -10.42
CA GLY A 74 -2.05 5.50 -11.36
C GLY A 74 -1.60 5.62 -12.82
N SER A 75 -0.60 6.45 -13.12
CA SER A 75 0.00 6.52 -14.47
C SER A 75 0.60 5.19 -14.92
N ILE A 76 1.27 4.46 -14.02
CA ILE A 76 1.88 3.16 -14.34
C ILE A 76 0.81 2.09 -14.59
N VAL A 77 -0.22 2.02 -13.73
CA VAL A 77 -1.32 1.06 -13.89
C VAL A 77 -2.03 1.28 -15.23
N ASN A 78 -2.32 2.54 -15.57
CA ASN A 78 -2.93 2.88 -16.86
C ASN A 78 -2.02 2.54 -18.05
N ALA A 79 -0.70 2.70 -17.92
CA ALA A 79 0.25 2.35 -18.97
C ALA A 79 0.39 0.83 -19.18
N GLY A 80 0.30 0.03 -18.10
CA GLY A 80 0.37 -1.43 -18.14
C GLY A 80 -0.81 -2.10 -18.85
N SER A 81 -1.98 -1.46 -18.85
CA SER A 81 -3.17 -1.95 -19.57
C SER A 81 -3.05 -1.93 -21.11
N PHE A 82 -2.02 -1.29 -21.67
CA PHE A 82 -1.77 -1.28 -23.12
C PHE A 82 -0.86 -2.43 -23.61
N HIS A 83 -0.26 -3.23 -22.72
CA HIS A 83 0.72 -4.26 -23.13
C HIS A 83 0.17 -5.69 -23.25
N GLU A 84 -1.13 -5.88 -23.03
CA GLU A 84 -1.82 -7.18 -23.21
C GLU A 84 -2.61 -7.29 -24.53
N ALA A 85 -2.71 -6.21 -25.31
CA ALA A 85 -3.49 -6.17 -26.55
C ALA A 85 -2.73 -6.54 -27.84
N GLU A 86 -1.42 -6.82 -27.77
CA GLU A 86 -0.60 -7.18 -28.95
C GLU A 86 0.05 -8.57 -28.86
N ARG A 87 -0.69 -9.55 -28.32
CA ARG A 87 -0.37 -10.97 -28.49
C ARG A 87 -1.62 -11.73 -28.91
N THR A 88 -1.92 -11.72 -30.20
CA THR A 88 -2.82 -12.68 -30.86
C THR A 88 -2.26 -13.02 -32.22
#